data_AF-A0A4U9UD60-F1
#
_entry.id   AF-A0A4U9UD60-F1
#
_cell.length_a   1.000
_cell.length_b   1.000
_cell.length_c   1.000
_cell.angle_alpha   90.00
_cell.angle_beta   90.00
_cell.angle_gamma   90.00
#
_symmetry.space_group_name_H-M   'P 1'
#
loop_
_entity.id
_entity.type
_entity.pdbx_description
1 polymer ?
#
loop_
_entity_poly.entity_id
_entity_poly.type
_entity_poly.pdbx_seq_one_letter_code
_entity_poly.pdbx_strand_id
1 'polypeptide(L)'
;MMADWAADDVKLLTWREETGKTAFETAPQFEGKISEQEYFDNGVLMVAMVKAGVELAFETMVDSGIIEESAYYESLHELPLIANTIARKRLYEMNVVISDTARIR
;
A
#
# COMPACT_ATOMS: atom_id res chain seq x y z
N MET A 1 -8.44 15.51 -5.49
CA MET A 1 -7.21 15.37 -6.27
C MET A 1 -6.96 16.56 -7.19
N MET A 2 -7.67 16.74 -8.31
CA MET A 2 -7.35 17.85 -9.25
C MET A 2 -7.41 19.25 -8.64
N ALA A 3 -8.31 19.49 -7.66
CA ALA A 3 -8.36 20.75 -6.92
C ALA A 3 -7.13 20.97 -6.01
N ASP A 4 -6.49 19.90 -5.55
CA ASP A 4 -5.26 19.96 -4.75
C ASP A 4 -4.05 20.26 -5.66
N TRP A 5 -4.02 19.68 -6.86
CA TRP A 5 -3.01 20.00 -7.87
C TRP A 5 -3.06 21.48 -8.28
N ALA A 6 -4.27 22.03 -8.45
CA ALA A 6 -4.47 23.45 -8.72
C ALA A 6 -4.09 24.36 -7.53
N ALA A 7 -3.90 23.79 -6.34
CA ALA A 7 -3.50 24.46 -5.12
C ALA A 7 -2.07 24.06 -4.70
N ASP A 8 -1.20 23.71 -5.66
CA ASP A 8 0.21 23.36 -5.43
C ASP A 8 0.41 22.17 -4.47
N ASP A 9 -0.44 21.14 -4.59
CA ASP A 9 -0.32 19.85 -3.88
C ASP A 9 -0.31 19.96 -2.34
N VAL A 10 -0.94 20.99 -1.78
CA VAL A 10 -0.91 21.28 -0.34
C VAL A 10 -1.29 20.06 0.50
N LYS A 11 -2.34 19.32 0.14
CA LYS A 11 -2.75 18.12 0.91
C LYS A 11 -1.78 16.97 0.70
N LEU A 12 -1.38 16.68 -0.53
CA LEU A 12 -0.39 15.63 -0.81
C LEU A 12 0.90 15.86 -0.04
N LEU A 13 1.42 17.09 -0.03
CA LEU A 13 2.66 17.44 0.65
C LEU A 13 2.52 17.35 2.17
N THR A 14 1.37 17.79 2.71
CA THR A 14 1.07 17.70 4.13
C THR A 14 1.02 16.24 4.59
N TRP A 15 0.26 15.38 3.90
CA TRP A 15 0.17 13.96 4.26
C TRP A 15 1.49 13.22 4.08
N ARG A 16 2.31 13.60 3.08
CA ARG A 16 3.66 13.06 2.91
C ARG A 16 4.53 13.40 4.11
N GLU A 17 4.49 14.64 4.59
CA GLU A 17 5.25 15.08 5.76
C GLU A 17 4.78 14.35 7.03
N GLU A 18 3.47 14.24 7.24
CA GLU A 18 2.89 13.51 8.37
C GLU A 18 3.28 12.03 8.35
N THR A 19 3.19 11.38 7.18
CA THR A 19 3.57 9.97 7.00
C THR A 19 5.04 9.76 7.34
N GLY A 20 5.93 10.64 6.86
CA GLY A 20 7.37 10.58 7.16
C GLY A 20 7.72 10.76 8.63
N LYS A 21 6.81 11.29 9.45
CA LYS A 21 6.97 11.47 10.90
C LYS A 21 6.33 10.35 11.73
N THR A 22 5.67 9.38 11.09
CA THR A 22 5.04 8.28 11.83
C THR A 22 6.07 7.42 12.57
N ALA A 23 5.62 6.76 13.64
CA ALA A 23 6.47 5.84 14.40
C ALA A 23 6.98 4.68 13.54
N PHE A 24 6.18 4.18 12.60
CA PHE A 24 6.60 3.12 11.69
C PHE A 24 7.73 3.59 10.74
N GLU A 25 7.60 4.78 10.16
CA GLU A 25 8.62 5.33 9.27
C GLU A 25 9.93 5.65 9.97
N THR A 26 9.90 5.97 11.26
CA THR A 26 11.08 6.38 12.03
C THR A 26 11.63 5.31 12.98
N ALA A 27 10.96 4.16 13.10
CA ALA A 27 11.40 3.07 13.96
C ALA A 27 12.80 2.57 13.58
N PRO A 28 13.63 2.14 14.55
CA PRO A 28 14.89 1.46 14.23
C PRO A 28 14.63 0.14 13.49
N GLN A 29 15.55 -0.25 12.62
CA GLN A 29 15.50 -1.57 11.98
C GLN A 29 16.08 -2.63 12.94
N PHE A 30 15.41 -3.78 13.04
CA PHE A 30 15.96 -4.92 13.74
C PHE A 30 17.08 -5.57 12.91
N GLU A 31 18.24 -5.81 13.53
CA GLU A 31 19.42 -6.40 12.86
C GLU A 31 19.47 -7.93 12.92
N GLY A 32 18.60 -8.56 13.73
CA GLY A 32 18.52 -10.00 13.81
C GLY A 32 17.79 -10.63 12.63
N LYS A 33 17.81 -11.96 12.57
CA LYS A 33 17.07 -12.72 11.55
C LYS A 33 15.65 -12.99 12.04
N ILE A 34 14.68 -12.69 11.20
CA ILE A 34 13.30 -13.20 11.30
C ILE A 34 13.18 -14.28 10.22
N SER A 35 12.79 -15.50 10.60
CA SER A 35 12.60 -16.58 9.65
C SER A 35 11.32 -16.37 8.82
N GLU A 36 11.23 -17.04 7.67
CA GLU A 36 10.05 -16.96 6.79
C GLU A 36 8.76 -17.31 7.54
N GLN A 37 8.77 -18.45 8.26
CA GLN A 37 7.60 -18.92 8.99
C GLN A 37 7.16 -17.94 10.08
N GLU A 38 8.10 -17.25 10.75
CA GLU A 38 7.77 -16.23 11.77
C GLU A 38 6.97 -15.05 11.21
N TYR A 39 7.14 -14.70 9.94
CA TYR A 39 6.28 -13.67 9.31
C TYR A 39 4.83 -14.12 9.18
N PHE A 40 4.59 -15.40 8.90
CA PHE A 40 3.24 -15.95 8.80
C PHE A 40 2.62 -16.18 10.17
N ASP A 41 3.37 -16.79 11.09
CA ASP A 41 2.90 -17.14 12.43
C ASP A 41 2.56 -15.90 13.27
N ASN A 42 3.37 -14.84 13.17
CA ASN A 42 3.11 -13.58 13.88
C ASN A 42 2.29 -12.58 13.04
N GLY A 43 2.15 -12.82 11.74
CA GLY A 43 1.46 -11.96 10.79
C GLY A 43 0.03 -12.35 10.48
N VAL A 44 -0.63 -13.16 11.32
CA VAL A 44 -2.01 -13.65 11.08
C VAL A 44 -2.98 -12.51 10.69
N LEU A 45 -2.90 -11.39 11.40
CA LEU A 45 -3.71 -10.21 11.08
C LEU A 45 -3.35 -9.60 9.72
N MET A 46 -2.06 -9.55 9.36
CA MET A 46 -1.62 -9.03 8.06
C MET A 46 -2.13 -9.91 6.91
N VAL A 47 -2.07 -11.23 7.07
CA VAL A 47 -2.62 -12.19 6.09
C VAL A 47 -4.14 -11.99 5.95
N ALA A 48 -4.86 -11.82 7.05
CA ALA A 48 -6.30 -11.55 7.03
C ALA A 48 -6.63 -10.21 6.35
N MET A 49 -5.85 -9.16 6.59
CA MET A 49 -5.99 -7.87 5.91
C MET A 49 -5.76 -7.97 4.41
N VAL A 50 -4.74 -8.72 3.98
CA VAL A 50 -4.50 -8.97 2.54
C VAL A 50 -5.66 -9.71 1.91
N LYS A 51 -6.13 -10.81 2.52
CA LYS A 51 -7.28 -11.58 2.02
C LYS A 51 -8.52 -10.69 1.88
N ALA A 52 -8.93 -10.04 2.98
CA ALA A 52 -10.14 -9.25 3.00
C ALA A 52 -10.06 -8.03 2.06
N GLY A 53 -8.90 -7.37 1.99
CA GLY A 53 -8.70 -6.21 1.12
C GLY A 53 -8.74 -6.55 -0.36
N VAL A 54 -8.07 -7.64 -0.76
CA VAL A 54 -8.07 -8.12 -2.15
C VAL A 54 -9.46 -8.59 -2.57
N GLU A 55 -10.12 -9.41 -1.76
CA GLU A 55 -11.46 -9.91 -2.06
C GLU A 55 -12.46 -8.76 -2.15
N LEU A 56 -12.46 -7.83 -1.18
CA LEU A 56 -13.38 -6.71 -1.19
C LEU A 56 -13.18 -5.79 -2.40
N ALA A 57 -11.92 -5.53 -2.79
CA ALA A 57 -11.62 -4.75 -3.98
C ALA A 57 -12.09 -5.47 -5.26
N PHE A 58 -11.80 -6.76 -5.37
CA PHE A 58 -12.20 -7.60 -6.50
C PHE A 58 -13.73 -7.64 -6.64
N GLU A 59 -14.44 -8.01 -5.57
CA GLU A 59 -15.91 -8.11 -5.54
C GLU A 59 -16.56 -6.77 -5.87
N THR A 60 -16.08 -5.67 -5.27
CA THR A 60 -16.62 -4.33 -5.55
C THR A 60 -16.43 -3.94 -7.02
N MET A 61 -15.29 -4.28 -7.63
CA MET A 61 -15.03 -4.03 -9.05
C MET A 61 -15.98 -4.85 -9.93
N VAL A 62 -16.11 -6.14 -9.67
CA VAL A 62 -16.98 -7.04 -10.45
C VAL A 62 -18.45 -6.64 -10.32
N ASP A 63 -18.91 -6.33 -9.10
CA ASP A 63 -20.28 -5.85 -8.84
C ASP A 63 -20.58 -4.51 -9.55
N SER A 64 -19.56 -3.70 -9.81
CA SER A 64 -19.67 -2.47 -10.60
C SER A 64 -19.62 -2.68 -12.12
N GLY A 65 -19.48 -3.93 -12.58
CA GLY A 65 -19.48 -4.32 -14.00
C GLY A 65 -18.10 -4.46 -14.63
N ILE A 66 -17.01 -4.45 -13.84
CA ILE A 66 -15.66 -4.74 -14.34
C ILE A 66 -15.49 -6.26 -14.51
N ILE A 67 -14.87 -6.70 -15.61
CA ILE A 67 -14.64 -8.13 -15.84
C ILE A 67 -13.62 -8.70 -14.83
N GLU A 68 -13.75 -9.98 -14.50
CA GLU A 68 -12.93 -10.65 -13.49
C GLU A 68 -11.43 -10.55 -13.78
N GLU A 69 -11.03 -10.65 -15.05
CA GLU A 69 -9.63 -10.55 -15.45
C GLU A 69 -9.06 -9.16 -15.12
N SER A 70 -9.80 -8.09 -15.45
CA SER A 70 -9.39 -6.72 -15.11
C SER A 70 -9.35 -6.51 -13.60
N ALA A 71 -10.36 -6.98 -12.87
CA ALA A 71 -10.38 -6.89 -11.42
C ALA A 71 -9.19 -7.62 -10.77
N TYR A 72 -8.80 -8.79 -11.29
CA TYR A 72 -7.62 -9.53 -10.82
C TYR A 72 -6.30 -8.79 -11.10
N TYR A 73 -6.12 -8.27 -12.31
CA TYR A 73 -4.91 -7.54 -12.70
C TYR A 73 -4.71 -6.27 -11.89
N GLU A 74 -5.79 -5.54 -11.60
CA GLU A 74 -5.77 -4.27 -10.83
C GLU A 74 -5.83 -4.49 -9.30
N SER A 75 -5.74 -5.74 -8.81
CA SER A 75 -5.74 -6.04 -7.38
C SER A 75 -4.64 -7.04 -6.98
N LEU A 76 -4.94 -8.34 -7.02
CA LEU A 76 -4.04 -9.39 -6.52
C LEU A 76 -2.73 -9.46 -7.32
N HIS A 77 -2.79 -9.21 -8.62
CA HIS A 77 -1.62 -9.34 -9.49
C HIS A 77 -0.50 -8.35 -9.16
N GLU A 78 -0.85 -7.09 -8.88
CA GLU A 78 0.13 -6.02 -8.60
C GLU A 78 0.62 -5.99 -7.15
N LEU A 79 -0.15 -6.57 -6.21
CA LEU A 79 0.12 -6.54 -4.79
C LEU A 79 1.56 -6.94 -4.40
N PRO A 80 2.17 -8.02 -4.97
CA PRO A 80 3.54 -8.38 -4.64
C PRO A 80 4.56 -7.29 -4.97
N LEU A 81 4.35 -6.53 -6.05
CA LEU A 81 5.29 -5.49 -6.47
C LEU A 81 5.20 -4.27 -5.54
N ILE A 82 4.00 -3.90 -5.11
CA ILE A 82 3.82 -2.85 -4.09
C ILE A 82 4.41 -3.30 -2.75
N ALA A 83 4.20 -4.55 -2.32
CA ALA A 83 4.82 -5.08 -1.11
C ALA A 83 6.36 -5.02 -1.16
N ASN A 84 6.97 -5.26 -2.33
CA ASN A 84 8.42 -5.14 -2.51
C ASN A 84 8.93 -3.70 -2.30
N THR A 85 8.16 -2.67 -2.67
CA THR A 85 8.56 -1.28 -2.40
C THR A 85 8.62 -1.01 -0.89
N ILE A 86 7.63 -1.50 -0.13
CA ILE A 86 7.58 -1.38 1.34
C ILE A 86 8.74 -2.16 1.97
N ALA A 87 9.01 -3.38 1.49
CA ALA A 87 10.12 -4.18 1.98
C ALA A 87 11.48 -3.49 1.75
N ARG A 88 11.63 -2.76 0.64
CA ARG A 88 12.85 -2.04 0.30
C ARG A 88 13.10 -0.84 1.22
N LYS A 89 12.12 0.07 1.35
CA LYS A 89 12.27 1.30 2.16
C LYS A 89 10.92 1.89 2.58
N ARG A 90 10.11 1.05 3.26
CA ARG A 90 8.87 1.40 3.97
C ARG A 90 7.85 2.13 3.09
N LEU A 91 6.93 2.88 3.70
CA LEU A 91 5.91 3.66 3.00
C LEU A 91 6.52 4.80 2.22
N TYR A 92 7.72 5.29 2.59
CA TYR A 92 8.44 6.28 1.80
C TYR A 92 8.67 5.81 0.36
N GLU A 93 9.25 4.62 0.18
CA GLU A 93 9.54 4.08 -1.15
C GLU A 93 8.26 3.83 -1.92
N MET A 94 7.28 3.19 -1.28
CA MET A 94 5.97 2.95 -1.89
C MET A 94 5.38 4.24 -2.43
N ASN A 95 5.29 5.28 -1.58
CA ASN A 95 4.71 6.55 -1.96
C ASN A 95 5.52 7.24 -3.06
N VAL A 96 6.85 7.20 -3.04
CA VAL A 96 7.68 7.84 -4.09
C VAL A 96 7.63 7.10 -5.43
N VAL A 97 7.48 5.77 -5.42
CA VAL A 97 7.46 4.95 -6.63
C VAL A 97 6.12 5.04 -7.37
N ILE A 98 5.00 5.11 -6.63
CA ILE A 98 3.68 5.25 -7.25
C ILE A 98 3.42 6.68 -7.75
N SER A 99 2.48 6.82 -8.69
CA SER A 99 2.06 8.12 -9.22
C SER A 99 1.38 9.00 -8.15
N ASP A 100 1.38 10.31 -8.33
CA ASP A 100 0.69 11.23 -7.40
C ASP A 100 -0.82 10.97 -7.33
N THR A 101 -1.42 10.45 -8.41
CA THR A 101 -2.82 9.98 -8.42
C THR A 101 -3.03 8.79 -7.47
N ALA A 102 -2.11 7.83 -7.46
CA ALA A 102 -2.18 6.68 -6.55
C ALA A 102 -1.85 7.06 -5.10
N ARG A 103 -1.05 8.12 -4.91
CA ARG A 103 -0.66 8.63 -3.58
C ARG A 103 -1.76 9.44 -2.90
N ILE A 104 -2.56 10.21 -3.66
CA ILE A 104 -3.65 11.02 -3.11
C ILE A 104 -4.87 10.15 -2.83
N ARG A 105 -5.16 9.92 -1.55
CA ARG A 105 -6.48 9.50 -1.07
C ARG A 105 -6.84 10.21 0.23
#